data_AF-A0A1F6TQR3-F1
#
_entry.id   AF-A0A1F6TQR3-F1
#
_cell.length_a   1.000
_cell.length_b   1.000
_cell.length_c   1.000
_cell.angle_alpha   90.00
_cell.angle_beta   90.00
_cell.angle_gamma   90.00
#
_symmetry.space_group_name_H-M   'P 1'
#
loop_
_entity.id
_entity.type
_entity.pdbx_description
1 polymer ?
#
loop_
_entity_poly.entity_id
_entity_poly.type
_entity_poly.pdbx_seq_one_letter_code
_entity_poly.pdbx_strand_id
1 'polypeptide(L)'
;MGVLDELPQVILEKNMKRIAKAVGTLGLVGFAAMSGQFAVADDSGWVGGLSVGQSTANIDDAGIAAQLLGSGLTTTSMTDDHRDTGYKVFGGYRFNRYFALEAGYFNLGQFGFTSTTTPAGTLTGEIKLQGLNLDAVGILPLAESFSVFGRVGWNYAEARDNFTNTGAVAVPTDPNPSKRDTNYKLGLGLQYNFTESLGMRAEVERYRINDAVGNRGDIDLVSVGLVVRFGGDKPAPAPRAATPPPRVAAAPVRVIVPVRAQKQYCSVLDLAYEIDRDEIQRDDKEKLGVVATFLKKYPDTTALIEGHTDNVGTAEINMQLSRRRAQSVVSFLVQDYKIDPSRLMAVGYGEERPIADNRTEEGKRANRRVNAVIACASDFEGLKVVAARTTMAVEIEFDPYKHEIKPEYRDELRKVANFMKANPSVTATVEGHAGKYLGAKEITPEVSMEVSQQRATAVVNYLVDNLGVARSKLSTAAFGQTRRVDYGTTLEGQQENRRINILYNYVK
;
A
#
# COMPACT_ATOMS: atom_id res chain seq x y z
N MET A 1 -43.12 -28.43 56.07
CA MET A 1 -42.19 -29.33 55.36
C MET A 1 -42.14 -28.83 53.93
N GLY A 2 -41.10 -28.18 53.43
CA GLY A 2 -39.72 -28.18 53.87
C GLY A 2 -38.88 -28.33 52.60
N VAL A 3 -38.21 -27.22 52.25
CA VAL A 3 -36.94 -27.13 51.51
C VAL A 3 -36.96 -27.62 50.06
N LEU A 4 -36.79 -26.68 49.13
CA LEU A 4 -35.74 -26.67 48.10
C LEU A 4 -35.91 -25.38 47.27
N ASP A 5 -35.44 -24.29 47.84
CA ASP A 5 -35.16 -23.03 47.16
C ASP A 5 -33.76 -22.59 47.65
N GLU A 6 -33.01 -21.90 46.81
CA GLU A 6 -31.64 -21.35 46.96
C GLU A 6 -30.46 -22.06 46.22
N LEU A 7 -30.09 -21.40 45.11
CA LEU A 7 -28.73 -21.11 44.59
C LEU A 7 -27.99 -22.17 43.72
N PRO A 8 -27.29 -21.72 42.64
CA PRO A 8 -26.33 -20.62 42.70
C PRO A 8 -26.41 -19.57 41.57
N GLN A 9 -27.00 -18.42 41.91
CA GLN A 9 -26.67 -17.10 41.34
C GLN A 9 -25.25 -16.62 41.75
N VAL A 10 -24.54 -17.36 42.60
CA VAL A 10 -23.24 -16.94 43.17
C VAL A 10 -22.04 -17.25 42.25
N ILE A 11 -22.19 -18.07 41.21
CA ILE A 11 -21.06 -18.45 40.33
C ILE A 11 -20.91 -17.48 39.13
N LEU A 12 -21.98 -16.82 38.67
CA LEU A 12 -21.88 -15.86 37.55
C LEU A 12 -21.39 -14.47 37.97
N GLU A 13 -21.82 -13.94 39.13
CA GLU A 13 -21.34 -12.63 39.61
C GLU A 13 -19.85 -12.63 39.98
N LYS A 14 -19.33 -13.77 40.46
CA LYS A 14 -17.94 -13.90 40.89
C LYS A 14 -16.96 -13.91 39.71
N ASN A 15 -17.42 -14.34 38.53
CA ASN A 15 -16.62 -14.32 37.30
C ASN A 15 -16.72 -12.97 36.55
N MET A 16 -17.85 -12.27 36.64
CA MET A 16 -18.01 -10.96 36.01
C MET A 16 -17.22 -9.85 36.74
N LYS A 17 -17.09 -9.93 38.08
CA LYS A 17 -16.20 -9.04 38.85
C LYS A 17 -14.70 -9.33 38.64
N ARG A 18 -14.31 -10.54 38.24
CA ARG A 18 -12.91 -10.87 37.89
C ARG A 18 -12.53 -10.36 36.50
N ILE A 19 -13.46 -10.36 35.56
CA ILE A 19 -13.25 -9.75 34.23
C ILE A 19 -13.23 -8.21 34.35
N ALA A 20 -14.11 -7.61 35.16
CA ALA A 20 -14.07 -6.18 35.43
C ALA A 20 -12.79 -5.71 36.17
N LYS A 21 -12.16 -6.57 36.98
CA LYS A 21 -10.85 -6.27 37.60
C LYS A 21 -9.63 -6.63 36.73
N ALA A 22 -9.78 -7.48 35.72
CA ALA A 22 -8.72 -7.77 34.75
C ALA A 22 -8.68 -6.73 33.60
N VAL A 23 -9.81 -6.10 33.29
CA VAL A 23 -9.87 -4.95 32.37
C VAL A 23 -9.30 -3.68 33.02
N GLY A 24 -9.31 -3.60 34.36
CA GLY A 24 -8.68 -2.51 35.14
C GLY A 24 -7.15 -2.53 35.21
N THR A 25 -6.46 -3.54 34.66
CA THR A 25 -4.99 -3.64 34.72
C THR A 25 -4.31 -4.02 33.40
N LEU A 26 -5.08 -4.15 32.31
CA LEU A 26 -4.53 -4.28 30.95
C LEU A 26 -4.58 -2.95 30.16
N GLY A 27 -5.07 -1.88 30.78
CA GLY A 27 -5.14 -0.53 30.21
C GLY A 27 -3.89 0.35 30.41
N LEU A 28 -2.78 -0.16 30.93
CA LEU A 28 -1.59 0.67 31.24
C LEU A 28 -0.23 0.15 30.75
N VAL A 29 -0.18 -1.00 30.05
CA VAL A 29 1.11 -1.54 29.54
C VAL A 29 1.26 -1.38 28.02
N GLY A 30 0.19 -1.04 27.28
CA GLY A 30 0.26 -0.72 25.85
C GLY A 30 0.58 0.74 25.51
N PHE A 31 0.44 1.67 26.47
CA PHE A 31 0.64 3.11 26.25
C PHE A 31 1.99 3.65 26.76
N ALA A 32 2.72 2.87 27.57
CA ALA A 32 3.98 3.31 28.19
C ALA A 32 5.25 2.90 27.43
N ALA A 33 5.16 2.11 26.35
CA ALA A 33 6.33 1.70 25.55
C ALA A 33 6.58 2.59 24.32
N MET A 34 5.84 3.69 24.16
CA MET A 34 5.95 4.61 23.02
C MET A 34 6.44 6.02 23.39
N SER A 35 6.93 6.24 24.61
CA SER A 35 7.60 7.47 25.01
C SER A 35 9.11 7.43 24.72
N GLY A 36 9.47 6.96 23.53
CA GLY A 36 10.86 6.88 23.05
C GLY A 36 10.97 7.63 21.72
N GLN A 37 11.07 8.95 21.80
CA GLN A 37 11.51 9.84 20.72
C GLN A 37 10.93 9.53 19.33
N PHE A 38 9.61 9.59 19.20
CA PHE A 38 9.06 10.01 17.91
C PHE A 38 9.47 11.47 17.72
N ALA A 39 10.31 11.74 16.72
CA ALA A 39 10.34 13.06 16.10
C ALA A 39 8.95 13.29 15.49
N VAL A 40 8.01 13.72 16.33
CA VAL A 40 6.68 14.17 15.94
C VAL A 40 6.84 15.62 15.53
N ALA A 41 6.73 15.90 14.23
CA ALA A 41 6.11 17.09 13.66
C ALA A 41 6.58 17.24 12.22
N ASP A 42 5.81 16.70 11.28
CA ASP A 42 5.84 17.25 9.91
C ASP A 42 4.54 16.99 9.12
N ASP A 43 3.54 16.31 9.71
CA ASP A 43 2.28 16.07 9.00
C ASP A 43 1.04 15.94 9.92
N SER A 44 1.09 16.57 11.10
CA SER A 44 -0.07 16.69 11.97
C SER A 44 -1.02 17.79 11.48
N GLY A 45 -2.27 17.75 11.91
CA GLY A 45 -3.22 18.83 11.64
C GLY A 45 -4.66 18.36 11.64
N TRP A 46 -5.56 19.33 11.60
CA TRP A 46 -6.99 19.07 11.54
C TRP A 46 -7.40 18.72 10.11
N VAL A 47 -8.31 17.77 10.02
CA VAL A 47 -8.94 17.35 8.77
C VAL A 47 -10.44 17.46 8.94
N GLY A 48 -11.14 17.93 7.92
CA GLY A 48 -12.59 17.93 7.88
C GLY A 48 -13.08 17.63 6.48
N GLY A 49 -14.24 17.02 6.35
CA GLY A 49 -14.74 16.64 5.03
C GLY A 49 -16.23 16.37 5.02
N LEU A 50 -16.73 16.29 3.79
CA LEU A 50 -18.11 15.95 3.49
C LEU A 50 -18.12 14.91 2.37
N SER A 51 -18.94 13.89 2.52
CA SER A 51 -19.10 12.80 1.56
C SER A 51 -20.56 12.58 1.25
N VAL A 52 -20.85 12.23 0.00
CA VAL A 52 -22.18 11.83 -0.47
C VAL A 52 -22.05 10.53 -1.26
N GLY A 53 -23.03 9.66 -1.17
CA GLY A 53 -22.94 8.33 -1.72
C GLY A 53 -24.26 7.60 -1.79
N GLN A 54 -24.18 6.33 -2.17
CA GLN A 54 -25.31 5.42 -2.16
C GLN A 54 -25.15 4.44 -0.98
N SER A 55 -26.18 4.37 -0.16
CA SER A 55 -26.32 3.38 0.90
C SER A 55 -27.12 2.18 0.39
N THR A 56 -26.75 0.98 0.79
CA THR A 56 -27.49 -0.25 0.49
C THR A 56 -27.71 -1.02 1.79
N ALA A 57 -28.97 -1.36 2.08
CA ALA A 57 -29.35 -2.21 3.20
C ALA A 57 -29.59 -3.65 2.74
N ASN A 58 -29.32 -4.61 3.63
CA ASN A 58 -29.72 -6.00 3.43
C ASN A 58 -30.98 -6.28 4.26
N ILE A 59 -32.10 -6.61 3.60
CA ILE A 59 -33.39 -6.89 4.22
C ILE A 59 -33.60 -8.40 4.26
N ASP A 60 -33.97 -8.95 5.42
CA ASP A 60 -34.19 -10.40 5.61
C ASP A 60 -35.65 -10.78 5.32
N ASP A 61 -35.94 -10.88 4.03
CA ASP A 61 -37.24 -11.25 3.49
C ASP A 61 -37.81 -12.54 4.12
N ALA A 62 -36.95 -13.55 4.28
CA ALA A 62 -37.36 -14.84 4.83
C ALA A 62 -37.73 -14.72 6.31
N GLY A 63 -36.96 -13.94 7.07
CA GLY A 63 -37.25 -13.62 8.46
C GLY A 63 -38.58 -12.87 8.62
N ILE A 64 -38.81 -11.85 7.80
CA ILE A 64 -40.06 -11.07 7.80
C ILE A 64 -41.26 -11.96 7.45
N ALA A 65 -41.16 -12.77 6.40
CA ALA A 65 -42.21 -13.69 6.00
C ALA A 65 -42.53 -14.73 7.09
N ALA A 66 -41.52 -15.22 7.81
CA ALA A 66 -41.71 -16.16 8.93
C ALA A 66 -42.41 -15.50 10.13
N GLN A 67 -42.10 -14.24 10.45
CA GLN A 67 -42.78 -13.49 11.51
C GLN A 67 -44.27 -13.24 11.18
N LEU A 68 -44.56 -12.88 9.93
CA LEU A 68 -45.94 -12.73 9.45
C LEU A 68 -46.71 -14.06 9.50
N LEU A 69 -46.08 -15.16 9.09
CA LEU A 69 -46.66 -16.50 9.18
C LEU A 69 -46.96 -16.89 10.63
N GLY A 70 -46.07 -16.58 11.56
CA GLY A 70 -46.29 -16.77 13.00
C GLY A 70 -47.47 -15.97 13.56
N SER A 71 -47.87 -14.90 12.86
CA SER A 71 -49.04 -14.07 13.18
C SER A 71 -50.30 -14.48 12.41
N GLY A 72 -50.26 -15.61 11.68
CA GLY A 72 -51.38 -16.12 10.90
C GLY A 72 -51.57 -15.48 9.52
N LEU A 73 -50.59 -14.70 9.05
CA LEU A 73 -50.61 -14.02 7.76
C LEU A 73 -49.64 -14.70 6.79
N THR A 74 -50.12 -15.15 5.63
CA THR A 74 -49.24 -15.73 4.60
C THR A 74 -48.80 -14.64 3.63
N THR A 75 -47.48 -14.46 3.43
CA THR A 75 -46.94 -13.49 2.47
C THR A 75 -47.11 -14.01 1.04
N THR A 76 -47.74 -13.23 0.16
CA THR A 76 -47.96 -13.57 -1.26
C THR A 76 -46.96 -12.89 -2.19
N SER A 77 -46.54 -11.67 -1.87
CA SER A 77 -45.48 -10.94 -2.56
C SER A 77 -44.79 -9.98 -1.61
N MET A 78 -43.54 -9.63 -1.92
CA MET A 78 -42.78 -8.63 -1.18
C MET A 78 -41.95 -7.79 -2.15
N THR A 79 -41.77 -6.52 -1.82
CA THR A 79 -41.01 -5.57 -2.62
C THR A 79 -40.18 -4.71 -1.69
N ASP A 80 -38.90 -4.56 -2.02
CA ASP A 80 -37.93 -3.88 -1.16
C ASP A 80 -37.44 -2.59 -1.78
N ASP A 81 -37.29 -1.59 -0.93
CA ASP A 81 -36.49 -0.40 -1.20
C ASP A 81 -35.22 -0.46 -0.35
N HIS A 82 -34.17 -1.00 -0.95
CA HIS A 82 -32.92 -1.34 -0.27
C HIS A 82 -31.77 -0.38 -0.60
N ARG A 83 -32.03 0.74 -1.32
CA ARG A 83 -31.00 1.73 -1.70
C ARG A 83 -31.48 3.16 -1.51
N ASP A 84 -30.65 4.00 -0.91
CA ASP A 84 -30.92 5.43 -0.80
C ASP A 84 -29.62 6.25 -0.81
N THR A 85 -29.73 7.57 -0.81
CA THR A 85 -28.61 8.50 -0.77
C THR A 85 -28.12 8.69 0.66
N GLY A 86 -26.87 8.33 0.91
CA GLY A 86 -26.19 8.58 2.18
C GLY A 86 -25.31 9.83 2.12
N TYR A 87 -25.16 10.51 3.25
CA TYR A 87 -24.20 11.61 3.40
C TYR A 87 -23.52 11.59 4.76
N LYS A 88 -22.30 12.12 4.80
CA LYS A 88 -21.46 12.18 6.00
C LYS A 88 -20.74 13.50 6.06
N VAL A 89 -20.66 14.08 7.25
CA VAL A 89 -19.77 15.19 7.57
C VAL A 89 -18.87 14.75 8.70
N PHE A 90 -17.56 14.95 8.57
CA PHE A 90 -16.60 14.51 9.56
C PHE A 90 -15.53 15.57 9.82
N GLY A 91 -14.96 15.52 11.01
CA GLY A 91 -13.82 16.30 11.47
C GLY A 91 -12.91 15.43 12.31
N GLY A 92 -11.61 15.59 12.16
CA GLY A 92 -10.64 14.73 12.80
C GLY A 92 -9.30 15.40 13.00
N TYR A 93 -8.46 14.75 13.78
CA TYR A 93 -7.08 15.17 13.98
C TYR A 93 -6.15 14.08 13.46
N ARG A 94 -5.28 14.47 12.54
CA ARG A 94 -4.21 13.63 12.04
C ARG A 94 -3.00 13.83 12.95
N PHE A 95 -2.59 12.76 13.63
CA PHE A 95 -1.45 12.82 14.56
C PHE A 95 -0.12 12.78 13.80
N ASN A 96 -0.08 12.00 12.72
CA ASN A 96 1.07 11.85 11.84
C ASN A 96 0.61 11.36 10.46
N ARG A 97 1.57 11.12 9.56
CA ARG A 97 1.24 10.72 8.19
C ARG A 97 0.48 9.37 8.07
N TYR A 98 0.50 8.54 9.12
CA TYR A 98 -0.08 7.20 9.14
C TYR A 98 -1.35 7.06 9.98
N PHE A 99 -1.62 7.98 10.90
CA PHE A 99 -2.71 7.81 11.87
C PHE A 99 -3.51 9.10 12.05
N ALA A 100 -4.84 8.94 12.06
CA ALA A 100 -5.79 9.98 12.40
C ALA A 100 -6.93 9.42 13.26
N LEU A 101 -7.56 10.31 14.01
CA LEU A 101 -8.84 10.05 14.68
C LEU A 101 -9.89 10.95 14.04
N GLU A 102 -10.98 10.37 13.55
CA GLU A 102 -12.06 11.08 12.88
C GLU A 102 -13.37 10.89 13.66
N ALA A 103 -14.10 11.98 13.91
CA ALA A 103 -15.45 11.94 14.41
C ALA A 103 -16.39 12.57 13.38
N GLY A 104 -17.63 12.12 13.30
CA GLY A 104 -18.55 12.62 12.29
C GLY A 104 -20.01 12.36 12.59
N TYR A 105 -20.84 12.95 11.73
CA TYR A 105 -22.25 12.67 11.63
C TYR A 105 -22.52 12.00 10.28
N PHE A 106 -23.34 10.96 10.29
CA PHE A 106 -23.77 10.26 9.09
C PHE A 106 -25.29 10.17 9.04
N ASN A 107 -25.81 10.15 7.81
CA ASN A 107 -27.17 9.80 7.49
C ASN A 107 -27.11 8.75 6.37
N LEU A 108 -27.64 7.56 6.62
CA LEU A 108 -27.61 6.46 5.66
C LEU A 108 -28.84 6.45 4.74
N GLY A 109 -29.80 7.35 4.96
CA GLY A 109 -31.05 7.41 4.23
C GLY A 109 -32.15 6.58 4.88
N GLN A 110 -33.10 6.18 4.05
CA GLN A 110 -34.29 5.42 4.39
C GLN A 110 -34.32 4.12 3.60
N PHE A 111 -34.71 3.04 4.24
CA PHE A 111 -34.89 1.74 3.60
C PHE A 111 -36.25 1.21 3.98
N GLY A 112 -36.85 0.35 3.16
CA GLY A 112 -38.15 -0.19 3.49
C GLY A 112 -38.50 -1.43 2.73
N PHE A 113 -39.61 -2.04 3.13
CA PHE A 113 -40.21 -3.17 2.45
C PHE A 113 -41.72 -3.01 2.44
N THR A 114 -42.38 -3.59 1.45
CA THR A 114 -43.82 -3.74 1.39
C THR A 114 -44.16 -5.21 1.14
N SER A 115 -44.82 -5.84 2.10
CA SER A 115 -45.30 -7.21 2.03
C SER A 115 -46.81 -7.24 1.82
N THR A 116 -47.28 -8.06 0.89
CA THR A 116 -48.71 -8.33 0.65
C THR A 116 -49.07 -9.68 1.25
N THR A 117 -50.19 -9.78 1.96
CA THR A 117 -50.58 -10.99 2.69
C THR A 117 -51.93 -11.57 2.28
N THR A 118 -52.17 -12.82 2.69
CA THR A 118 -53.50 -13.47 2.73
C THR A 118 -53.82 -13.91 4.18
N PRO A 119 -54.98 -13.54 4.77
CA PRO A 119 -56.06 -12.71 4.22
C PRO A 119 -55.62 -11.31 3.76
N ALA A 120 -56.37 -10.71 2.83
CA ALA A 120 -55.92 -9.54 2.08
C ALA A 120 -55.52 -8.36 2.99
N GLY A 121 -54.31 -7.89 2.79
CA GLY A 121 -53.72 -6.75 3.50
C GLY A 121 -52.27 -6.51 3.08
N THR A 122 -51.72 -5.37 3.49
CA THR A 122 -50.33 -5.02 3.24
C THR A 122 -49.66 -4.58 4.53
N LEU A 123 -48.37 -4.88 4.68
CA LEU A 123 -47.48 -4.32 5.69
C LEU A 123 -46.35 -3.58 4.99
N THR A 124 -46.21 -2.29 5.27
CA THR A 124 -45.09 -1.48 4.81
C THR A 124 -44.30 -1.04 6.02
N GLY A 125 -43.01 -1.39 6.05
CA GLY A 125 -42.06 -0.96 7.07
C GLY A 125 -41.00 -0.09 6.43
N GLU A 126 -40.73 1.07 7.03
CA GLU A 126 -39.66 1.97 6.61
C GLU A 126 -38.75 2.27 7.81
N ILE A 127 -37.43 2.23 7.61
CA ILE A 127 -36.42 2.54 8.62
C ILE A 127 -35.54 3.69 8.14
N LYS A 128 -35.38 4.71 8.99
CA LYS A 128 -34.45 5.82 8.77
C LYS A 128 -33.27 5.74 9.71
N LEU A 129 -32.06 5.92 9.18
CA LEU A 129 -30.82 5.70 9.94
C LEU A 129 -29.87 6.88 9.88
N GLN A 130 -29.53 7.39 11.05
CA GLN A 130 -28.59 8.50 11.21
C GLN A 130 -27.88 8.41 12.56
N GLY A 131 -26.70 9.02 12.66
CA GLY A 131 -25.95 8.92 13.90
C GLY A 131 -24.62 9.64 13.90
N LEU A 132 -23.86 9.39 14.96
CA LEU A 132 -22.50 9.88 15.13
C LEU A 132 -21.52 8.72 15.08
N ASN A 133 -20.31 8.96 14.58
CA ASN A 133 -19.23 7.98 14.60
C ASN A 133 -17.95 8.54 15.19
N LEU A 134 -17.12 7.63 15.69
CA LEU A 134 -15.75 7.87 16.09
C LEU A 134 -14.88 6.73 15.53
N ASP A 135 -13.97 7.09 14.64
CA ASP A 135 -13.18 6.18 13.84
C ASP A 135 -11.68 6.41 14.08
N ALA A 136 -10.96 5.33 14.36
CA ALA A 136 -9.51 5.31 14.21
C ALA A 136 -9.17 5.01 12.75
N VAL A 137 -8.34 5.85 12.14
CA VAL A 137 -8.00 5.79 10.72
C VAL A 137 -6.51 5.53 10.55
N GLY A 138 -6.20 4.41 9.91
CA GLY A 138 -4.85 4.06 9.46
C GLY A 138 -4.67 4.45 7.99
N ILE A 139 -3.61 5.20 7.69
CA ILE A 139 -3.34 5.80 6.39
C ILE A 139 -2.02 5.21 5.87
N LEU A 140 -2.06 4.62 4.67
CA LEU A 140 -0.91 4.16 3.93
C LEU A 140 -0.66 5.11 2.74
N PRO A 141 0.28 6.06 2.85
CA PRO A 141 0.65 6.92 1.74
C PRO A 141 1.38 6.10 0.68
N LEU A 142 0.79 5.99 -0.52
CA LEU A 142 1.40 5.27 -1.64
C LEU A 142 2.17 6.21 -2.58
N ALA A 143 1.80 7.49 -2.60
CA ALA A 143 2.47 8.57 -3.29
C ALA A 143 2.28 9.89 -2.53
N GLU A 144 2.93 10.98 -2.96
CA GLU A 144 2.82 12.30 -2.32
C GLU A 144 1.37 12.82 -2.25
N SER A 145 0.58 12.54 -3.29
CA SER A 145 -0.81 12.98 -3.40
C SER A 145 -1.81 11.83 -3.24
N PHE A 146 -1.38 10.57 -3.09
CA PHE A 146 -2.28 9.42 -3.10
C PHE A 146 -2.06 8.51 -1.89
N SER A 147 -3.14 8.23 -1.18
CA SER A 147 -3.13 7.38 0.01
C SER A 147 -4.27 6.37 -0.03
N VAL A 148 -3.99 5.17 0.46
CA VAL A 148 -5.03 4.21 0.86
C VAL A 148 -5.24 4.36 2.35
N PHE A 149 -6.47 4.22 2.84
CA PHE A 149 -6.72 4.22 4.27
C PHE A 149 -7.76 3.17 4.65
N GLY A 150 -7.60 2.64 5.86
CA GLY A 150 -8.60 1.81 6.53
C GLY A 150 -9.11 2.53 7.77
N ARG A 151 -10.37 2.29 8.12
CA ARG A 151 -10.97 2.83 9.35
C ARG A 151 -11.72 1.74 10.11
N VAL A 152 -11.60 1.81 11.43
CA VAL A 152 -12.36 1.01 12.37
C VAL A 152 -12.87 1.94 13.45
N GLY A 153 -14.13 1.80 13.80
CA GLY A 153 -14.75 2.73 14.72
C GLY A 153 -16.02 2.20 15.35
N TRP A 154 -16.59 3.06 16.18
CA TRP A 154 -17.91 2.88 16.75
C TRP A 154 -18.87 3.90 16.14
N ASN A 155 -20.10 3.48 15.93
CA ASN A 155 -21.19 4.36 15.55
C ASN A 155 -22.27 4.32 16.64
N TYR A 156 -22.79 5.48 17.01
CA TYR A 156 -23.98 5.63 17.83
C TYR A 156 -25.11 6.05 16.90
N ALA A 157 -25.92 5.08 16.49
CA ALA A 157 -26.95 5.24 15.48
C ALA A 157 -28.34 5.28 16.11
N GLU A 158 -29.19 6.15 15.59
CA GLU A 158 -30.63 6.16 15.83
C GLU A 158 -31.33 5.51 14.64
N ALA A 159 -32.05 4.42 14.91
CA ALA A 159 -33.01 3.79 14.00
C ALA A 159 -34.41 4.27 14.33
N ARG A 160 -35.11 4.81 13.34
CA ARG A 160 -36.53 5.19 13.44
C ARG A 160 -37.31 4.36 12.44
N ASP A 161 -38.15 3.48 12.95
CA ASP A 161 -39.01 2.65 12.12
C ASP A 161 -40.39 3.32 12.00
N ASN A 162 -41.05 3.17 10.87
CA ASN A 162 -42.41 3.57 10.61
C ASN A 162 -43.15 2.41 9.94
N PHE A 163 -44.22 1.95 10.57
CA PHE A 163 -45.02 0.84 10.07
C PHE A 163 -46.41 1.32 9.68
N THR A 164 -46.79 1.03 8.43
CA THR A 164 -48.15 1.27 7.93
C THR A 164 -48.75 -0.02 7.41
N ASN A 165 -50.06 -0.17 7.51
CA ASN A 165 -50.75 -1.41 7.19
C ASN A 165 -52.10 -1.16 6.51
N THR A 166 -52.59 -2.18 5.81
CA THR A 166 -53.97 -2.23 5.29
C THR A 166 -54.59 -3.61 5.51
N GLY A 167 -55.92 -3.67 5.52
CA GLY A 167 -56.65 -4.94 5.53
C GLY A 167 -56.52 -5.74 6.84
N ALA A 168 -56.28 -7.05 6.73
CA ALA A 168 -56.25 -7.97 7.87
C ALA A 168 -54.96 -7.93 8.71
N VAL A 169 -53.96 -7.13 8.30
CA VAL A 169 -52.69 -7.01 9.01
C VAL A 169 -52.87 -6.10 10.22
N ALA A 170 -52.46 -6.53 11.42
CA ALA A 170 -52.45 -5.68 12.61
C ALA A 170 -51.11 -4.93 12.74
N VAL A 171 -51.15 -3.66 13.15
CA VAL A 171 -49.94 -2.85 13.41
C VAL A 171 -49.26 -3.34 14.69
N PRO A 172 -47.92 -3.27 14.78
CA PRO A 172 -47.23 -3.27 16.07
C PRO A 172 -47.84 -2.23 17.03
N THR A 173 -47.80 -2.50 18.35
CA THR A 173 -48.41 -1.63 19.38
C THR A 173 -47.88 -0.19 19.38
N ASP A 174 -46.67 0.01 18.86
CA ASP A 174 -46.08 1.30 18.54
C ASP A 174 -45.77 1.35 17.03
N PRO A 175 -46.44 2.22 16.24
CA PRO A 175 -46.21 2.33 14.80
C PRO A 175 -44.91 3.07 14.44
N ASN A 176 -44.31 3.82 15.37
CA ASN A 176 -43.12 4.63 15.12
C ASN A 176 -41.99 4.41 16.14
N PRO A 177 -41.56 3.16 16.39
CA PRO A 177 -40.56 2.90 17.42
C PRO A 177 -39.21 3.50 17.00
N SER A 178 -38.43 3.93 18.00
CA SER A 178 -37.06 4.36 17.77
C SER A 178 -36.11 3.76 18.79
N LYS A 179 -34.89 3.45 18.33
CA LYS A 179 -33.85 2.87 19.18
C LYS A 179 -32.52 3.52 18.87
N ARG A 180 -31.74 3.73 19.92
CA ARG A 180 -30.35 4.18 19.81
C ARG A 180 -29.44 3.10 20.32
N ASP A 181 -28.41 2.78 19.54
CA ASP A 181 -27.47 1.73 19.91
C ASP A 181 -26.06 2.05 19.44
N THR A 182 -25.08 1.52 20.17
CA THR A 182 -23.67 1.64 19.83
C THR A 182 -23.22 0.38 19.11
N ASN A 183 -22.79 0.54 17.88
CA ASN A 183 -22.35 -0.55 17.02
C ASN A 183 -20.94 -0.30 16.49
N TYR A 184 -20.34 -1.32 15.88
CA TYR A 184 -19.04 -1.15 15.22
C TYR A 184 -19.22 -0.76 13.75
N LYS A 185 -18.18 -0.16 13.20
CA LYS A 185 -18.09 0.30 11.83
C LYS A 185 -16.72 -0.05 11.27
N LEU A 186 -16.69 -0.45 10.00
CA LEU A 186 -15.47 -0.75 9.25
C LEU A 186 -15.51 0.01 7.93
N GLY A 187 -14.36 0.44 7.42
CA GLY A 187 -14.29 1.05 6.10
C GLY A 187 -12.92 1.01 5.47
N LEU A 188 -12.90 1.09 4.15
CA LEU A 188 -11.72 1.18 3.32
C LEU A 188 -11.91 2.33 2.34
N GLY A 189 -10.87 3.10 2.07
CA GLY A 189 -10.96 4.17 1.10
C GLY A 189 -9.65 4.56 0.46
N LEU A 190 -9.79 5.37 -0.58
CA LEU A 190 -8.71 5.99 -1.33
C LEU A 190 -8.82 7.50 -1.16
N GLN A 191 -7.69 8.18 -1.00
CA GLN A 191 -7.61 9.63 -0.92
C GLN A 191 -6.65 10.16 -1.98
N TYR A 192 -7.08 11.18 -2.72
CA TYR A 192 -6.25 11.94 -3.65
C TYR A 192 -6.21 13.43 -3.25
N ASN A 193 -5.05 13.97 -2.94
CA ASN A 193 -4.86 15.37 -2.56
C ASN A 193 -4.57 16.20 -3.82
N PHE A 194 -5.44 17.16 -4.12
CA PHE A 194 -5.22 18.12 -5.22
C PHE A 194 -4.20 19.19 -4.84
N THR A 195 -4.16 19.54 -3.55
CA THR A 195 -3.25 20.52 -2.96
C THR A 195 -2.87 20.05 -1.55
N GLU A 196 -1.98 20.77 -0.86
CA GLU A 196 -1.61 20.48 0.54
C GLU A 196 -2.82 20.54 1.52
N SER A 197 -3.87 21.30 1.17
CA SER A 197 -5.03 21.55 2.02
C SER A 197 -6.34 20.99 1.48
N LEU A 198 -6.41 20.55 0.23
CA LEU A 198 -7.65 20.07 -0.40
C LEU A 198 -7.42 18.75 -1.13
N GLY A 199 -8.30 17.79 -0.88
CA GLY A 199 -8.33 16.50 -1.55
C GLY A 199 -9.74 15.96 -1.74
N MET A 200 -9.80 14.79 -2.36
CA MET A 200 -11.01 13.99 -2.55
C MET A 200 -10.79 12.60 -1.94
N ARG A 201 -11.87 12.01 -1.43
CA ARG A 201 -11.90 10.64 -0.92
C ARG A 201 -12.98 9.83 -1.63
N ALA A 202 -12.68 8.57 -1.89
CA ALA A 202 -13.65 7.55 -2.28
C ALA A 202 -13.62 6.44 -1.22
N GLU A 203 -14.78 6.08 -0.68
CA GLU A 203 -14.89 5.26 0.53
C GLU A 203 -15.97 4.20 0.38
N VAL A 204 -15.69 3.02 0.90
CA VAL A 204 -16.67 1.95 1.11
C VAL A 204 -16.68 1.65 2.61
N GLU A 205 -17.84 1.82 3.24
CA GLU A 205 -18.03 1.67 4.68
C GLU A 205 -19.16 0.70 4.98
N ARG A 206 -18.96 -0.19 5.95
CA ARG A 206 -19.98 -1.06 6.49
C ARG A 206 -20.34 -0.63 7.91
N TYR A 207 -21.63 -0.34 8.11
CA TYR A 207 -22.23 0.01 9.39
C TYR A 207 -22.99 -1.19 9.92
N ARG A 208 -22.59 -1.71 11.07
CA ARG A 208 -23.43 -2.64 11.82
C ARG A 208 -24.56 -1.85 12.47
N ILE A 209 -25.80 -2.29 12.34
CA ILE A 209 -26.97 -1.64 12.92
C ILE A 209 -27.85 -2.70 13.61
N ASN A 210 -28.34 -2.37 14.81
CA ASN A 210 -29.41 -3.14 15.45
C ASN A 210 -30.70 -2.33 15.32
N ASP A 211 -31.76 -2.92 14.76
CA ASP A 211 -33.05 -2.23 14.60
C ASP A 211 -33.83 -2.14 15.93
N ALA A 212 -34.96 -1.43 15.93
CA ALA A 212 -35.81 -1.26 17.11
C ALA A 212 -36.62 -2.52 17.46
N VAL A 213 -36.70 -3.50 16.56
CA VAL A 213 -37.48 -4.74 16.68
C VAL A 213 -36.61 -5.93 17.14
N GLY A 214 -35.29 -5.75 17.23
CA GLY A 214 -34.34 -6.73 17.75
C GLY A 214 -33.51 -7.46 16.69
N ASN A 215 -33.63 -7.10 15.41
CA ASN A 215 -32.82 -7.66 14.33
C ASN A 215 -31.45 -6.97 14.24
N ARG A 216 -30.49 -7.68 13.64
CA ARG A 216 -29.13 -7.16 13.38
C ARG A 216 -28.89 -7.14 11.87
N GLY A 217 -28.68 -5.95 11.30
CA GLY A 217 -28.40 -5.74 9.89
C GLY A 217 -27.05 -5.09 9.65
N ASP A 218 -26.58 -5.18 8.41
CA ASP A 218 -25.42 -4.44 7.91
C ASP A 218 -25.86 -3.50 6.79
N ILE A 219 -25.30 -2.29 6.78
CA ILE A 219 -25.54 -1.29 5.75
C ILE A 219 -24.22 -0.86 5.16
N ASP A 220 -24.15 -0.91 3.83
CA ASP A 220 -22.97 -0.52 3.08
C ASP A 220 -23.18 0.87 2.47
N LEU A 221 -22.24 1.78 2.70
CA LEU A 221 -22.20 3.10 2.10
C LEU A 221 -20.99 3.20 1.17
N VAL A 222 -21.25 3.42 -0.11
CA VAL A 222 -20.23 3.77 -1.10
C VAL A 222 -20.33 5.26 -1.36
N SER A 223 -19.30 6.03 -1.02
CA SER A 223 -19.34 7.49 -1.07
C SER A 223 -18.11 8.13 -1.69
N VAL A 224 -18.30 9.32 -2.24
CA VAL A 224 -17.23 10.21 -2.69
C VAL A 224 -17.38 11.55 -1.97
N GLY A 225 -16.28 12.12 -1.54
CA GLY A 225 -16.29 13.32 -0.72
C GLY A 225 -15.08 14.21 -0.91
N LEU A 226 -15.21 15.45 -0.47
CA LEU A 226 -14.10 16.40 -0.39
C LEU A 226 -13.55 16.42 1.04
N VAL A 227 -12.23 16.54 1.12
CA VAL A 227 -11.51 16.64 2.40
C VAL A 227 -10.64 17.89 2.39
N VAL A 228 -10.72 18.65 3.46
CA VAL A 228 -9.95 19.86 3.69
C VAL A 228 -9.06 19.65 4.91
N ARG A 229 -7.79 20.02 4.79
CA ARG A 229 -6.82 20.00 5.87
C ARG A 229 -6.46 21.42 6.29
N PHE A 230 -6.42 21.66 7.59
CA PHE A 230 -6.10 22.97 8.17
C PHE A 230 -5.30 22.81 9.48
N GLY A 231 -4.45 23.79 9.78
CA GLY A 231 -3.73 23.86 11.06
C GLY A 231 -2.59 22.85 11.25
N GLY A 232 -1.87 22.49 10.18
CA GLY A 232 -0.55 21.85 10.29
C GLY A 232 0.56 22.89 10.28
N ASP A 233 1.61 22.68 11.07
CA ASP A 233 2.82 23.50 10.96
C ASP A 233 3.36 23.38 9.53
N LYS A 234 3.48 24.52 8.83
CA LYS A 234 4.25 24.55 7.59
C LYS A 234 5.65 24.05 7.93
N PRO A 235 6.24 23.10 7.18
CA PRO A 235 7.67 22.87 7.27
C PRO A 235 8.35 24.22 7.19
N ALA A 236 9.11 24.58 8.22
CA ALA A 236 9.79 25.86 8.26
C ALA A 236 10.59 25.97 6.95
N PRO A 237 10.44 27.06 6.17
CA PRO A 237 11.27 27.24 5.00
C PRO A 237 12.72 27.13 5.46
N ALA A 238 13.48 26.25 4.82
CA ALA A 238 14.91 26.10 5.06
C ALA A 238 15.54 27.51 5.18
N PRO A 239 16.43 27.75 6.17
CA PRO A 239 16.92 29.08 6.48
C PRO A 239 17.40 29.76 5.20
N ARG A 240 16.66 30.78 4.75
CA ARG A 240 17.12 31.62 3.65
C ARG A 240 18.41 32.29 4.12
N ALA A 241 19.48 32.08 3.38
CA ALA A 241 20.67 32.90 3.46
C ALA A 241 20.28 34.39 3.43
N ALA A 242 20.96 35.17 4.27
CA ALA A 242 20.65 36.56 4.58
C ALA A 242 20.42 37.44 3.35
N THR A 243 19.43 38.33 3.45
CA THR A 243 19.12 39.40 2.50
C THR A 243 20.27 40.41 2.36
N PRO A 244 20.57 40.92 1.14
CA PRO A 244 21.21 42.21 0.97
C PRO A 244 20.21 43.37 1.15
N PRO A 245 20.70 44.61 1.39
CA PRO A 245 19.99 45.71 2.06
C PRO A 245 19.01 46.49 1.15
N PRO A 246 18.22 47.44 1.69
CA PRO A 246 16.93 47.81 1.14
C PRO A 246 17.04 48.79 -0.04
N ARG A 247 16.13 48.65 -1.01
CA ARG A 247 15.85 49.70 -2.00
C ARG A 247 14.39 50.13 -1.91
N VAL A 248 14.23 51.44 -1.85
CA VAL A 248 13.03 52.22 -1.55
C VAL A 248 12.10 52.32 -2.77
N ALA A 249 10.83 52.59 -2.46
CA ALA A 249 9.74 53.16 -3.28
C ALA A 249 8.83 52.17 -4.03
N ALA A 250 7.56 52.17 -3.60
CA ALA A 250 6.44 51.49 -4.22
C ALA A 250 6.05 52.12 -5.57
N ALA A 251 5.74 51.26 -6.55
CA ALA A 251 5.12 51.59 -7.83
C ALA A 251 4.27 50.36 -8.30
N PRO A 252 3.33 50.54 -9.25
CA PRO A 252 1.94 50.11 -9.12
C PRO A 252 1.68 48.61 -9.34
N VAL A 253 0.54 48.15 -8.83
CA VAL A 253 0.01 46.78 -8.91
C VAL A 253 0.06 46.28 -10.36
N ARG A 254 0.87 45.25 -10.62
CA ARG A 254 0.83 44.47 -11.85
C ARG A 254 -0.27 43.41 -11.73
N VAL A 255 -1.16 43.37 -12.71
CA VAL A 255 -2.12 42.27 -12.90
C VAL A 255 -1.32 40.98 -13.06
N ILE A 256 -1.40 40.09 -12.08
CA ILE A 256 -0.84 38.75 -12.15
C ILE A 256 -1.80 37.93 -13.00
N VAL A 257 -1.47 37.73 -14.28
CA VAL A 257 -2.08 36.66 -15.07
C VAL A 257 -1.67 35.36 -14.38
N PRO A 258 -2.62 34.49 -13.96
CA PRO A 258 -2.23 33.22 -13.37
C PRO A 258 -1.45 32.42 -14.41
N VAL A 259 -0.15 32.26 -14.16
CA VAL A 259 0.68 31.30 -14.89
C VAL A 259 0.00 29.95 -14.67
N ARG A 260 -0.48 29.32 -15.76
CA ARG A 260 -0.99 27.94 -15.73
C ARG A 260 0.00 27.11 -14.91
N ALA A 261 -0.49 26.44 -13.86
CA ALA A 261 0.32 25.51 -13.09
C ALA A 261 0.93 24.49 -14.05
N GLN A 262 2.22 24.65 -14.33
CA GLN A 262 2.97 23.70 -15.14
C GLN A 262 3.11 22.45 -14.28
N LYS A 263 2.55 21.32 -14.75
CA LYS A 263 2.71 20.03 -14.05
C LYS A 263 4.20 19.77 -13.91
N GLN A 264 4.65 19.55 -12.68
CA GLN A 264 6.05 19.41 -12.34
C GLN A 264 6.27 17.91 -12.00
N TYR A 265 7.05 17.18 -12.79
CA TYR A 265 7.33 15.75 -12.52
C TYR A 265 8.67 15.61 -11.82
N CYS A 266 8.62 15.18 -10.56
CA CYS A 266 9.78 14.85 -9.76
C CYS A 266 9.81 13.32 -9.61
N SER A 267 10.89 12.66 -10.01
CA SER A 267 11.04 11.21 -9.82
C SER A 267 12.01 10.98 -8.68
N VAL A 268 11.61 10.13 -7.72
CA VAL A 268 12.53 9.48 -6.78
C VAL A 268 12.75 8.06 -7.29
N LEU A 269 14.00 7.69 -7.55
CA LEU A 269 14.35 6.31 -7.88
C LEU A 269 15.09 5.68 -6.71
N ASP A 270 14.49 4.66 -6.11
CA ASP A 270 15.10 3.87 -5.03
C ASP A 270 15.87 2.67 -5.61
N LEU A 271 17.15 2.58 -5.28
CA LEU A 271 18.08 1.51 -5.65
C LEU A 271 18.54 0.79 -4.40
N ALA A 272 18.51 -0.54 -4.36
CA ALA A 272 18.85 -1.34 -3.18
C ALA A 272 20.28 -1.91 -3.27
N TYR A 273 21.00 -1.95 -2.14
CA TYR A 273 22.37 -2.44 -2.08
C TYR A 273 22.57 -3.52 -1.00
N GLU A 274 23.52 -4.43 -1.25
CA GLU A 274 23.99 -5.40 -0.26
C GLU A 274 24.97 -4.78 0.74
N ILE A 275 25.14 -5.41 1.91
CA ILE A 275 26.10 -4.98 2.94
C ILE A 275 27.50 -4.87 2.31
N ASP A 276 28.16 -3.73 2.55
CA ASP A 276 29.52 -3.44 2.08
C ASP A 276 29.74 -3.63 0.56
N ARG A 277 28.69 -3.32 -0.22
CA ARG A 277 28.72 -3.32 -1.68
C ARG A 277 28.22 -2.00 -2.24
N ASP A 278 28.83 -1.57 -3.34
CA ASP A 278 28.54 -0.35 -4.10
C ASP A 278 28.24 -0.59 -5.60
N GLU A 279 28.16 -1.86 -6.01
CA GLU A 279 27.73 -2.26 -7.35
C GLU A 279 26.20 -2.14 -7.50
N ILE A 280 25.75 -1.46 -8.54
CA ILE A 280 24.33 -1.31 -8.88
C ILE A 280 23.77 -2.66 -9.33
N GLN A 281 22.70 -3.14 -8.68
CA GLN A 281 22.01 -4.35 -9.10
C GLN A 281 21.35 -4.17 -10.46
N ARG A 282 21.08 -5.27 -11.16
CA ARG A 282 20.62 -5.21 -12.54
C ARG A 282 19.21 -4.61 -12.69
N ASP A 283 18.27 -5.03 -11.85
CA ASP A 283 16.90 -4.49 -11.84
C ASP A 283 16.91 -2.97 -11.65
N ASP A 284 17.90 -2.50 -10.88
CA ASP A 284 18.15 -1.10 -10.59
C ASP A 284 18.83 -0.35 -11.76
N LYS A 285 19.69 -1.02 -12.55
CA LYS A 285 20.23 -0.48 -13.82
C LYS A 285 19.13 -0.23 -14.85
N GLU A 286 18.10 -1.06 -14.89
CA GLU A 286 16.98 -0.88 -15.83
C GLU A 286 16.10 0.31 -15.45
N LYS A 287 15.80 0.47 -14.16
CA LYS A 287 15.13 1.68 -13.66
C LYS A 287 15.96 2.94 -13.91
N LEU A 288 17.29 2.87 -13.75
CA LEU A 288 18.20 3.96 -14.10
C LEU A 288 18.18 4.29 -15.60
N GLY A 289 17.87 3.33 -16.47
CA GLY A 289 17.67 3.57 -17.90
C GLY A 289 16.46 4.45 -18.21
N VAL A 290 15.38 4.32 -17.43
CA VAL A 290 14.20 5.19 -17.54
C VAL A 290 14.57 6.62 -17.14
N VAL A 291 15.28 6.76 -16.02
CA VAL A 291 15.83 8.04 -15.54
C VAL A 291 16.77 8.68 -16.57
N ALA A 292 17.67 7.91 -17.15
CA ALA A 292 18.58 8.40 -18.17
C ALA A 292 17.85 8.86 -19.44
N THR A 293 16.79 8.16 -19.85
CA THR A 293 15.95 8.57 -20.99
C THR A 293 15.28 9.90 -20.71
N PHE A 294 14.80 10.10 -19.48
CA PHE A 294 14.23 11.36 -19.04
C PHE A 294 15.27 12.49 -19.08
N LEU A 295 16.44 12.30 -18.47
CA LEU A 295 17.52 13.29 -18.45
C LEU A 295 18.05 13.65 -19.86
N LYS A 296 17.99 12.72 -20.81
CA LYS A 296 18.31 13.02 -22.22
C LYS A 296 17.26 13.88 -22.89
N LYS A 297 15.98 13.60 -22.62
CA LYS A 297 14.88 14.35 -23.21
C LYS A 297 14.83 15.77 -22.67
N TYR A 298 15.17 15.96 -21.40
CA TYR A 298 15.13 17.25 -20.72
C TYR A 298 16.55 17.70 -20.34
N PRO A 299 17.28 18.39 -21.23
CA PRO A 299 18.68 18.74 -21.00
C PRO A 299 18.90 19.71 -19.84
N ASP A 300 17.89 20.48 -19.45
CA ASP A 300 17.97 21.46 -18.35
C ASP A 300 17.71 20.84 -16.96
N THR A 301 17.30 19.57 -16.91
CA THR A 301 17.01 18.88 -15.65
C THR A 301 18.30 18.44 -14.94
N THR A 302 18.40 18.63 -13.64
CA THR A 302 19.48 18.08 -12.80
C THR A 302 19.00 16.92 -11.94
N ALA A 303 19.92 16.08 -11.46
CA ALA A 303 19.61 14.99 -10.53
C ALA A 303 20.60 14.95 -9.35
N LEU A 304 20.06 14.85 -8.15
CA LEU A 304 20.79 14.61 -6.91
C LEU A 304 20.68 13.12 -6.55
N ILE A 305 21.81 12.45 -6.41
CA ILE A 305 21.91 11.05 -6.06
C ILE A 305 22.37 10.94 -4.61
N GLU A 306 21.51 10.42 -3.74
CA GLU A 306 21.72 10.32 -2.30
C GLU A 306 21.99 8.87 -1.90
N GLY A 307 23.16 8.57 -1.35
CA GLY A 307 23.50 7.24 -0.85
C GLY A 307 23.25 7.09 0.65
N HIS A 308 22.81 5.90 1.05
CA HIS A 308 22.52 5.53 2.44
C HIS A 308 23.09 4.15 2.80
N THR A 309 23.33 3.92 4.09
CA THR A 309 23.73 2.63 4.66
C THR A 309 22.81 2.24 5.82
N ASP A 310 22.93 1.00 6.27
CA ASP A 310 22.41 0.57 7.58
C ASP A 310 23.39 0.99 8.69
N ASN A 311 23.12 0.54 9.92
CA ASN A 311 23.96 0.79 11.10
C ASN A 311 25.12 -0.19 11.29
N VAL A 312 25.47 -1.00 10.27
CA VAL A 312 26.53 -2.00 10.39
C VAL A 312 27.86 -1.39 9.96
N GLY A 313 28.70 -1.03 10.92
CA GLY A 313 30.01 -0.42 10.68
C GLY A 313 30.26 0.79 11.58
N THR A 314 31.34 1.53 11.32
CA THR A 314 31.52 2.85 11.93
C THR A 314 30.84 3.92 11.08
N ALA A 315 30.38 5.01 11.70
CA ALA A 315 29.77 6.13 10.99
C ALA A 315 30.64 6.65 9.82
N GLU A 316 31.97 6.66 10.00
CA GLU A 316 32.90 7.09 8.96
C GLU A 316 32.97 6.10 7.77
N ILE A 317 33.01 4.80 8.04
CA ILE A 317 32.94 3.76 6.98
C ILE A 317 31.63 3.87 6.22
N ASN A 318 30.52 4.07 6.94
CA ASN A 318 29.18 4.19 6.39
C ASN A 318 29.02 5.46 5.53
N MET A 319 29.61 6.58 5.95
CA MET A 319 29.65 7.81 5.17
C MET A 319 30.46 7.64 3.86
N GLN A 320 31.60 6.95 3.92
CA GLN A 320 32.39 6.67 2.73
C GLN A 320 31.66 5.70 1.77
N LEU A 321 31.04 4.64 2.30
CA LEU A 321 30.31 3.64 1.51
C LEU A 321 29.09 4.25 0.81
N SER A 322 28.29 5.03 1.53
CA SER A 322 27.14 5.74 0.94
C SER A 322 27.57 6.70 -0.17
N ARG A 323 28.67 7.46 0.01
CA ARG A 323 29.20 8.32 -1.04
C ARG A 323 29.65 7.52 -2.27
N ARG A 324 30.34 6.39 -2.08
CA ARG A 324 30.75 5.51 -3.19
C ARG A 324 29.55 4.97 -3.98
N ARG A 325 28.49 4.57 -3.29
CA ARG A 325 27.22 4.13 -3.92
C ARG A 325 26.57 5.22 -4.77
N ALA A 326 26.47 6.45 -4.24
CA ALA A 326 25.94 7.57 -5.01
C ALA A 326 26.82 7.87 -6.24
N GLN A 327 28.14 7.81 -6.08
CA GLN A 327 29.10 8.02 -7.16
C GLN A 327 29.04 6.91 -8.23
N SER A 328 28.75 5.66 -7.86
CA SER A 328 28.63 4.57 -8.82
C SER A 328 27.43 4.77 -9.74
N VAL A 329 26.31 5.27 -9.22
CA VAL A 329 25.12 5.65 -10.00
C VAL A 329 25.41 6.81 -10.96
N VAL A 330 26.08 7.87 -10.49
CA VAL A 330 26.52 8.97 -11.36
C VAL A 330 27.42 8.45 -12.47
N SER A 331 28.40 7.60 -12.12
CA SER A 331 29.34 7.02 -13.08
C SER A 331 28.61 6.19 -14.13
N PHE A 332 27.63 5.39 -13.74
CA PHE A 332 26.79 4.60 -14.65
C PHE A 332 25.99 5.49 -15.62
N LEU A 333 25.34 6.55 -15.13
CA LEU A 333 24.59 7.49 -15.98
C LEU A 333 25.49 8.24 -16.97
N VAL A 334 26.71 8.60 -16.56
CA VAL A 334 27.71 9.25 -17.44
C VAL A 334 28.27 8.26 -18.46
N GLN A 335 28.70 7.07 -18.03
CA GLN A 335 29.41 6.12 -18.89
C GLN A 335 28.48 5.39 -19.85
N ASP A 336 27.39 4.80 -19.35
CA ASP A 336 26.47 3.98 -20.16
C ASP A 336 25.46 4.82 -20.92
N TYR A 337 25.04 5.94 -20.33
CA TYR A 337 24.00 6.79 -20.91
C TYR A 337 24.50 8.14 -21.42
N LYS A 338 25.76 8.55 -21.19
CA LYS A 338 26.31 9.82 -21.70
C LYS A 338 25.55 11.06 -21.21
N ILE A 339 25.08 11.03 -19.96
CA ILE A 339 24.52 12.23 -19.31
C ILE A 339 25.67 13.16 -18.91
N ASP A 340 25.49 14.47 -19.07
CA ASP A 340 26.51 15.46 -18.68
C ASP A 340 26.75 15.42 -17.15
N PRO A 341 27.99 15.22 -16.69
CA PRO A 341 28.33 15.18 -15.26
C PRO A 341 27.92 16.44 -14.49
N SER A 342 27.92 17.62 -15.12
CA SER A 342 27.53 18.88 -14.47
C SER A 342 26.08 18.90 -13.99
N ARG A 343 25.25 17.98 -14.50
CA ARG A 343 23.84 17.84 -14.16
C ARG A 343 23.58 16.84 -13.04
N LEU A 344 24.61 16.14 -12.57
CA LEU A 344 24.50 15.06 -11.61
C LEU A 344 25.31 15.41 -10.34
N MET A 345 24.68 15.33 -9.17
CA MET A 345 25.33 15.56 -7.89
C MET A 345 25.23 14.29 -7.03
N ALA A 346 26.35 13.78 -6.51
CA ALA A 346 26.36 12.63 -5.59
C ALA A 346 26.60 13.08 -4.14
N VAL A 347 25.75 12.64 -3.21
CA VAL A 347 25.87 12.92 -1.77
C VAL A 347 25.71 11.60 -1.00
N GLY A 348 26.55 11.38 0.01
CA GLY A 348 26.40 10.25 0.94
C GLY A 348 25.89 10.77 2.29
N TYR A 349 24.99 10.01 2.92
CA TYR A 349 24.44 10.32 4.24
C TYR A 349 24.76 9.26 5.30
N GLY A 350 25.51 8.21 4.95
CA GLY A 350 25.77 7.07 5.83
C GLY A 350 24.48 6.50 6.41
N GLU A 351 24.50 6.25 7.71
CA GLU A 351 23.38 5.67 8.48
C GLU A 351 22.43 6.71 9.08
N GLU A 352 22.67 8.02 8.85
CA GLU A 352 22.01 9.13 9.56
C GLU A 352 20.54 9.34 9.17
N ARG A 353 20.08 8.70 8.07
CA ARG A 353 18.73 8.84 7.53
C ARG A 353 18.05 7.47 7.30
N PRO A 354 17.82 6.68 8.37
CA PRO A 354 17.14 5.39 8.24
C PRO A 354 15.66 5.59 7.91
N ILE A 355 15.11 4.74 7.04
CA ILE A 355 13.68 4.70 6.71
C ILE A 355 12.98 3.50 7.36
N ALA A 356 13.75 2.58 7.93
CA ALA A 356 13.26 1.40 8.62
C ALA A 356 14.12 1.07 9.84
N ASP A 357 13.63 0.19 10.71
CA ASP A 357 14.32 -0.18 11.95
C ASP A 357 15.62 -0.96 11.67
N ASN A 358 16.76 -0.43 12.09
CA ASN A 358 18.06 -1.09 11.96
C ASN A 358 18.22 -2.31 12.89
N ARG A 359 17.25 -2.61 13.74
CA ARG A 359 17.26 -3.80 14.60
C ARG A 359 16.81 -5.08 13.88
N THR A 360 16.12 -4.96 12.75
CA THR A 360 15.70 -6.11 11.93
C THR A 360 16.53 -6.17 10.65
N GLU A 361 16.74 -7.37 10.10
CA GLU A 361 17.50 -7.51 8.87
C GLU A 361 16.75 -6.91 7.66
N GLU A 362 15.42 -6.98 7.69
CA GLU A 362 14.53 -6.35 6.72
C GLU A 362 14.68 -4.82 6.74
N GLY A 363 14.74 -4.23 7.93
CA GLY A 363 14.90 -2.78 8.07
C GLY A 363 16.31 -2.30 7.72
N LYS A 364 17.35 -3.07 8.07
CA LYS A 364 18.72 -2.81 7.56
C LYS A 364 18.77 -2.86 6.04
N ARG A 365 18.06 -3.80 5.39
CA ARG A 365 17.97 -3.88 3.92
C ARG A 365 17.34 -2.62 3.31
N ALA A 366 16.25 -2.13 3.87
CA ALA A 366 15.63 -0.88 3.43
C ALA A 366 16.53 0.35 3.63
N ASN A 367 17.41 0.33 4.63
CA ASN A 367 18.35 1.42 4.89
C ASN A 367 19.57 1.42 3.94
N ARG A 368 19.98 0.25 3.42
CA ARG A 368 21.02 0.14 2.39
C ARG A 368 20.48 0.50 1.00
N ARG A 369 20.31 1.80 0.73
CA ARG A 369 19.73 2.30 -0.52
C ARG A 369 20.50 3.47 -1.15
N VAL A 370 20.20 3.75 -2.41
CA VAL A 370 20.50 5.04 -3.06
C VAL A 370 19.20 5.61 -3.62
N ASN A 371 18.93 6.87 -3.33
CA ASN A 371 17.78 7.60 -3.82
C ASN A 371 18.23 8.60 -4.88
N ALA A 372 17.72 8.54 -6.10
CA ALA A 372 17.93 9.59 -7.10
C ALA A 372 16.77 10.58 -7.06
N VAL A 373 17.01 11.79 -6.56
CA VAL A 373 16.09 12.93 -6.57
C VAL A 373 16.29 13.72 -7.86
N ILE A 374 15.34 13.59 -8.80
CA ILE A 374 15.40 14.28 -10.09
C ILE A 374 14.65 15.61 -10.00
N ALA A 375 15.33 16.72 -10.31
CA ALA A 375 14.72 18.03 -10.40
C ALA A 375 13.64 18.04 -11.48
N CYS A 376 12.59 18.78 -11.25
CA CYS A 376 11.36 18.50 -11.94
C CYS A 376 11.28 19.22 -13.30
N ALA A 377 10.79 18.55 -14.33
CA ALA A 377 10.55 19.15 -15.64
C ALA A 377 9.09 19.65 -15.78
N SER A 378 8.81 20.53 -16.75
CA SER A 378 7.51 21.21 -16.91
C SER A 378 6.79 20.93 -18.23
N ASP A 379 7.36 20.13 -19.15
CA ASP A 379 6.79 19.84 -20.48
C ASP A 379 6.85 18.33 -20.77
N PHE A 380 5.71 17.64 -20.97
CA PHE A 380 5.65 16.16 -20.99
C PHE A 380 5.09 15.55 -22.28
N GLU A 381 4.79 16.33 -23.32
CA GLU A 381 4.25 15.74 -24.55
C GLU A 381 5.28 14.87 -25.29
N GLY A 382 4.85 13.68 -25.72
CA GLY A 382 5.66 12.77 -26.56
C GLY A 382 6.74 11.94 -25.84
N LEU A 383 6.61 11.65 -24.54
CA LEU A 383 7.49 10.67 -23.87
C LEU A 383 7.19 9.25 -24.38
N LYS A 384 7.93 8.80 -25.41
CA LYS A 384 8.07 7.36 -25.66
C LYS A 384 9.10 6.83 -24.67
N VAL A 385 8.62 6.29 -23.55
CA VAL A 385 9.47 5.49 -22.66
C VAL A 385 10.00 4.34 -23.52
N VAL A 386 11.33 4.27 -23.70
CA VAL A 386 11.93 3.08 -24.32
C VAL A 386 11.49 1.93 -23.44
N ALA A 387 10.68 1.01 -23.99
CA ALA A 387 10.13 -0.10 -23.22
C ALA A 387 11.27 -0.71 -22.41
N ALA A 388 11.10 -0.77 -21.08
CA ALA A 388 12.05 -1.42 -20.19
C ALA A 388 12.39 -2.77 -20.83
N ARG A 389 13.69 -3.03 -21.02
CA ARG A 389 14.20 -4.20 -21.75
C ARG A 389 13.53 -5.41 -21.12
N THR A 390 12.53 -6.01 -21.79
CA THR A 390 11.72 -7.05 -21.15
C THR A 390 12.63 -8.22 -20.79
N THR A 391 12.87 -8.35 -19.50
CA THR A 391 13.57 -9.48 -18.91
C THR A 391 12.55 -10.59 -18.75
N MET A 392 12.65 -11.66 -19.52
CA MET A 392 12.03 -12.90 -19.08
C MET A 392 13.00 -13.55 -18.12
N ALA A 393 12.87 -13.24 -16.84
CA ALA A 393 13.51 -14.02 -15.80
C ALA A 393 12.86 -15.41 -15.80
N VAL A 394 13.44 -16.33 -16.56
CA VAL A 394 13.10 -17.75 -16.42
C VAL A 394 13.91 -18.25 -15.26
N GLU A 395 13.26 -18.35 -14.10
CA GLU A 395 13.86 -18.91 -12.90
C GLU A 395 13.97 -20.42 -13.06
N ILE A 396 15.21 -20.90 -13.16
CA ILE A 396 15.52 -22.32 -13.18
C ILE A 396 16.24 -22.64 -11.90
N GLU A 397 15.61 -23.46 -11.07
CA GLU A 397 16.19 -23.89 -9.81
C GLU A 397 17.04 -25.14 -9.98
N PHE A 398 18.19 -25.13 -9.30
CA PHE A 398 19.10 -26.26 -9.29
C PHE A 398 19.19 -26.90 -7.90
N ASP A 399 19.29 -28.23 -7.89
CA ASP A 399 19.67 -28.96 -6.70
C ASP A 399 21.07 -28.51 -6.23
N PRO A 400 21.39 -28.65 -4.93
CA PRO A 400 22.73 -28.42 -4.42
C PRO A 400 23.79 -29.15 -5.24
N TYR A 401 24.87 -28.45 -5.61
CA TYR A 401 25.99 -28.96 -6.40
C TYR A 401 25.66 -29.46 -7.82
N LYS A 402 24.41 -29.38 -8.27
CA LYS A 402 24.04 -29.77 -9.64
C LYS A 402 23.92 -28.56 -10.57
N HIS A 403 24.15 -28.83 -11.84
CA HIS A 403 23.92 -27.93 -12.98
C HIS A 403 23.01 -28.57 -14.04
N GLU A 404 22.39 -29.71 -13.72
CA GLU A 404 21.45 -30.39 -14.61
C GLU A 404 20.09 -29.68 -14.61
N ILE A 405 19.54 -29.49 -15.80
CA ILE A 405 18.23 -28.85 -15.99
C ILE A 405 17.14 -29.90 -15.76
N LYS A 406 16.28 -29.68 -14.77
CA LYS A 406 15.16 -30.57 -14.46
C LYS A 406 14.13 -30.59 -15.61
N PRO A 407 13.43 -31.71 -15.86
CA PRO A 407 12.44 -31.82 -16.93
C PRO A 407 11.35 -30.73 -16.89
N GLU A 408 10.94 -30.30 -15.70
CA GLU A 408 9.91 -29.26 -15.49
C GLU A 408 10.26 -27.90 -16.14
N TYR A 409 11.55 -27.56 -16.26
CA TYR A 409 12.00 -26.28 -16.85
C TYR A 409 12.20 -26.34 -18.37
N ARG A 410 12.06 -27.51 -18.99
CA ARG A 410 12.33 -27.69 -20.43
C ARG A 410 11.34 -26.93 -21.31
N ASP A 411 10.08 -26.84 -20.90
CA ASP A 411 9.05 -26.12 -21.66
C ASP A 411 9.22 -24.61 -21.56
N GLU A 412 9.68 -24.07 -20.42
CA GLU A 412 10.05 -22.66 -20.31
C GLU A 412 11.26 -22.31 -21.20
N LEU A 413 12.29 -23.17 -21.21
CA LEU A 413 13.42 -22.99 -22.14
C LEU A 413 13.00 -23.08 -23.61
N ARG A 414 11.99 -23.88 -23.93
CA ARG A 414 11.42 -23.91 -25.29
C ARG A 414 10.78 -22.59 -25.67
N LYS A 415 10.06 -21.93 -24.74
CA LYS A 415 9.50 -20.59 -24.97
C LYS A 415 10.61 -19.57 -25.23
N VAL A 416 11.70 -19.63 -24.45
CA VAL A 416 12.89 -18.78 -24.66
C VAL A 416 13.47 -18.97 -26.05
N ALA A 417 13.72 -20.22 -26.44
CA ALA A 417 14.27 -20.53 -27.75
C ALA A 417 13.35 -20.07 -28.89
N ASN A 418 12.04 -20.30 -28.78
CA ASN A 418 11.06 -19.86 -29.77
C ASN A 418 11.06 -18.33 -29.92
N PHE A 419 11.12 -17.59 -28.81
CA PHE A 419 11.21 -16.14 -28.83
C PHE A 419 12.49 -15.65 -29.52
N MET A 420 13.65 -16.23 -29.20
CA MET A 420 14.94 -15.84 -29.82
C MET A 420 15.01 -16.20 -31.31
N LYS A 421 14.31 -17.25 -31.75
CA LYS A 421 14.18 -17.61 -33.17
C LYS A 421 13.26 -16.65 -33.92
N ALA A 422 12.14 -16.26 -33.30
CA ALA A 422 11.21 -15.29 -33.86
C ALA A 422 11.79 -13.87 -33.94
N ASN A 423 12.82 -13.57 -33.12
CA ASN A 423 13.46 -12.25 -33.05
C ASN A 423 14.97 -12.35 -33.38
N PRO A 424 15.36 -12.32 -34.67
CA PRO A 424 16.74 -12.52 -35.09
C PRO A 424 17.75 -11.53 -34.49
N SER A 425 17.35 -10.29 -34.25
CA SER A 425 18.19 -9.22 -33.67
C SER A 425 18.39 -9.33 -32.15
N VAL A 426 17.64 -10.19 -31.46
CA VAL A 426 17.72 -10.32 -30.00
C VAL A 426 18.83 -11.30 -29.62
N THR A 427 19.85 -10.84 -28.90
CA THR A 427 20.82 -11.73 -28.23
C THR A 427 20.38 -11.98 -26.78
N ALA A 428 20.99 -12.92 -26.07
CA ALA A 428 20.72 -13.12 -24.66
C ALA A 428 21.95 -13.45 -23.82
N THR A 429 21.98 -12.92 -22.59
CA THR A 429 22.95 -13.33 -21.57
C THR A 429 22.28 -14.31 -20.62
N VAL A 430 22.96 -15.40 -20.26
CA VAL A 430 22.51 -16.35 -19.24
C VAL A 430 23.36 -16.12 -18.00
N GLU A 431 22.75 -15.57 -16.94
CA GLU A 431 23.40 -15.24 -15.68
C GLU A 431 23.17 -16.38 -14.67
N GLY A 432 24.26 -16.99 -14.22
CA GLY A 432 24.23 -17.99 -13.15
C GLY A 432 24.40 -17.37 -11.78
N HIS A 433 23.61 -17.87 -10.82
CA HIS A 433 23.69 -17.52 -9.42
C HIS A 433 23.80 -18.77 -8.54
N ALA A 434 24.49 -18.62 -7.41
CA ALA A 434 24.61 -19.65 -6.39
C ALA A 434 24.53 -19.03 -4.99
N GLY A 435 23.99 -19.77 -4.01
CA GLY A 435 23.92 -19.28 -2.64
C GLY A 435 25.26 -19.34 -1.91
N LYS A 436 25.27 -18.78 -0.69
CA LYS A 436 26.32 -19.00 0.31
C LYS A 436 26.37 -20.46 0.79
N TYR A 437 25.23 -21.14 0.72
CA TYR A 437 25.06 -22.55 1.07
C TYR A 437 24.68 -23.36 -0.17
N LEU A 438 25.25 -24.56 -0.28
CA LEU A 438 24.75 -25.61 -1.18
C LEU A 438 24.28 -26.77 -0.30
N GLY A 439 22.95 -26.85 -0.09
CA GLY A 439 22.39 -27.74 0.92
C GLY A 439 22.78 -27.25 2.33
N ALA A 440 23.23 -28.16 3.19
CA ALA A 440 23.61 -27.83 4.57
C ALA A 440 25.04 -27.26 4.73
N LYS A 441 25.83 -27.16 3.65
CA LYS A 441 27.25 -26.78 3.71
C LYS A 441 27.50 -25.38 3.17
N GLU A 442 28.19 -24.57 3.96
CA GLU A 442 28.72 -23.27 3.54
C GLU A 442 29.86 -23.46 2.53
N ILE A 443 29.85 -22.70 1.44
CA ILE A 443 30.84 -22.78 0.37
C ILE A 443 31.59 -21.45 0.20
N THR A 444 32.80 -21.49 -0.35
CA THR A 444 33.60 -20.28 -0.57
C THR A 444 33.07 -19.47 -1.76
N PRO A 445 33.36 -18.16 -1.84
CA PRO A 445 32.96 -17.33 -2.98
C PRO A 445 33.45 -17.88 -4.32
N GLU A 446 34.63 -18.48 -4.36
CA GLU A 446 35.24 -19.07 -5.56
C GLU A 446 34.45 -20.28 -6.05
N VAL A 447 34.09 -21.19 -5.13
CA VAL A 447 33.26 -22.36 -5.44
C VAL A 447 31.87 -21.92 -5.91
N SER A 448 31.31 -20.90 -5.27
CA SER A 448 30.01 -20.35 -5.65
C SER A 448 30.06 -19.78 -7.08
N MET A 449 31.13 -19.06 -7.42
CA MET A 449 31.37 -18.54 -8.76
C MET A 449 31.45 -19.66 -9.79
N GLU A 450 32.23 -20.70 -9.52
CA GLU A 450 32.39 -21.85 -10.40
C GLU A 450 31.04 -22.56 -10.67
N VAL A 451 30.28 -22.87 -9.62
CA VAL A 451 28.96 -23.52 -9.75
C VAL A 451 28.00 -22.66 -10.57
N SER A 452 28.01 -21.35 -10.34
CA SER A 452 27.17 -20.43 -11.09
C SER A 452 27.54 -20.37 -12.58
N GLN A 453 28.83 -20.41 -12.93
CA GLN A 453 29.30 -20.50 -14.30
C GLN A 453 28.90 -21.81 -14.97
N GLN A 454 28.99 -22.93 -14.26
CA GLN A 454 28.59 -24.25 -14.77
C GLN A 454 27.10 -24.28 -15.11
N ARG A 455 26.24 -23.72 -14.25
CA ARG A 455 24.79 -23.61 -14.50
C ARG A 455 24.47 -22.74 -15.72
N ALA A 456 25.10 -21.57 -15.83
CA ALA A 456 24.94 -20.69 -16.99
C ALA A 456 25.33 -21.40 -18.29
N THR A 457 26.44 -22.14 -18.25
CA THR A 457 26.94 -22.92 -19.39
C THR A 457 25.99 -24.06 -19.74
N ALA A 458 25.45 -24.77 -18.75
CA ALA A 458 24.50 -25.87 -18.98
C ALA A 458 23.23 -25.39 -19.69
N VAL A 459 22.67 -24.26 -19.27
CA VAL A 459 21.48 -23.65 -19.91
C VAL A 459 21.79 -23.19 -21.34
N VAL A 460 22.93 -22.55 -21.56
CA VAL A 460 23.35 -22.16 -22.92
C VAL A 460 23.52 -23.37 -23.82
N ASN A 461 24.21 -24.42 -23.37
CA ASN A 461 24.39 -25.64 -24.13
C ASN A 461 23.03 -26.29 -24.44
N TYR A 462 22.11 -26.31 -23.47
CA TYR A 462 20.77 -26.84 -23.72
C TYR A 462 20.01 -26.06 -24.80
N LEU A 463 20.06 -24.71 -24.76
CA LEU A 463 19.44 -23.85 -25.77
C LEU A 463 20.03 -24.06 -27.17
N VAL A 464 21.34 -24.30 -27.25
CA VAL A 464 22.05 -24.53 -28.52
C VAL A 464 21.79 -25.93 -29.05
N ASP A 465 22.14 -26.95 -28.26
CA ASP A 465 22.22 -28.35 -28.70
C ASP A 465 20.85 -28.99 -28.85
N ASN A 466 19.90 -28.67 -27.95
CA ASN A 466 18.57 -29.30 -27.94
C ASN A 466 17.48 -28.42 -28.56
N LEU A 467 17.65 -27.10 -28.51
CA LEU A 467 16.63 -26.16 -28.96
C LEU A 467 17.05 -25.33 -30.18
N GLY A 468 18.27 -25.47 -30.69
CA GLY A 468 18.71 -24.87 -31.95
C GLY A 468 18.78 -23.34 -31.93
N VAL A 469 19.08 -22.72 -30.78
CA VAL A 469 19.41 -21.30 -30.69
C VAL A 469 20.86 -21.10 -31.13
N ALA A 470 21.15 -20.12 -31.98
CA ALA A 470 22.52 -19.86 -32.43
C ALA A 470 23.43 -19.46 -31.25
N ARG A 471 24.56 -20.15 -31.06
CA ARG A 471 25.52 -19.89 -29.96
C ARG A 471 26.02 -18.44 -29.94
N SER A 472 26.18 -17.83 -31.11
CA SER A 472 26.59 -16.43 -31.29
C SER A 472 25.61 -15.42 -30.69
N LYS A 473 24.34 -15.83 -30.49
CA LYS A 473 23.32 -15.01 -29.86
C LYS A 473 23.31 -15.16 -28.33
N LEU A 474 24.15 -16.02 -27.75
CA LEU A 474 24.14 -16.32 -26.33
C LEU A 474 25.49 -15.96 -25.69
N SER A 475 25.45 -15.37 -24.50
CA SER A 475 26.62 -15.17 -23.62
C SER A 475 26.34 -15.72 -22.23
N THR A 476 27.38 -16.08 -21.48
CA THR A 476 27.26 -16.49 -20.07
C THR A 476 27.86 -15.44 -19.16
N ALA A 477 27.29 -15.30 -17.96
CA ALA A 477 27.90 -14.56 -16.87
C ALA A 477 27.64 -15.30 -15.55
N ALA A 478 28.59 -15.20 -14.63
CA ALA A 478 28.55 -15.87 -13.34
C ALA A 478 28.67 -14.83 -12.22
N PHE A 479 27.82 -14.98 -11.20
CA PHE A 479 27.79 -14.05 -10.06
C PHE A 479 28.03 -14.75 -8.73
N GLY A 480 28.11 -16.08 -8.68
CA GLY A 480 28.23 -16.84 -7.44
C GLY A 480 27.22 -16.37 -6.40
N GLN A 481 27.70 -16.07 -5.19
CA GLN A 481 26.93 -15.58 -4.05
C GLN A 481 26.62 -14.07 -4.08
N THR A 482 26.98 -13.38 -5.16
CA THR A 482 26.61 -11.98 -5.37
C THR A 482 25.25 -11.89 -6.06
N ARG A 483 24.57 -10.75 -5.94
CA ARG A 483 23.22 -10.53 -6.49
C ARG A 483 22.20 -11.58 -5.99
N ARG A 484 22.21 -11.83 -4.68
CA ARG A 484 21.23 -12.71 -4.01
C ARG A 484 19.84 -12.06 -3.96
N VAL A 485 18.80 -12.88 -3.95
CA VAL A 485 17.40 -12.43 -3.79
C VAL A 485 17.01 -12.51 -2.31
N ASP A 486 17.49 -13.56 -1.63
CA ASP A 486 17.28 -13.82 -0.21
C ASP A 486 18.62 -13.95 0.56
N TYR A 487 18.62 -13.82 1.90
CA TYR A 487 19.81 -13.99 2.73
C TYR A 487 20.25 -15.45 2.93
N GLY A 488 19.43 -16.41 2.52
CA GLY A 488 19.67 -17.84 2.70
C GLY A 488 19.56 -18.27 4.17
N THR A 489 18.79 -17.54 4.98
CA THR A 489 18.49 -17.88 6.39
C THR A 489 17.42 -18.97 6.49
N THR A 490 16.62 -19.13 5.45
CA THR A 490 15.64 -20.22 5.27
C THR A 490 16.06 -21.14 4.13
N LEU A 491 15.57 -22.37 4.12
CA LEU A 491 15.84 -23.33 3.02
C LEU A 491 15.27 -22.85 1.69
N GLU A 492 14.09 -22.20 1.74
CA GLU A 492 13.42 -21.57 0.59
C GLU A 492 14.27 -20.42 0.02
N GLY A 493 14.75 -19.52 0.87
CA GLY A 493 15.63 -18.43 0.44
C GLY A 493 17.00 -18.91 -0.07
N GLN A 494 17.53 -20.01 0.47
CA GLN A 494 18.71 -20.66 -0.11
C GLN A 494 18.43 -21.22 -1.51
N GLN A 495 17.20 -21.64 -1.79
CA GLN A 495 16.77 -22.16 -3.09
C GLN A 495 16.61 -21.06 -4.12
N GLU A 496 16.00 -19.93 -3.77
CA GLU A 496 15.89 -18.75 -4.65
C GLU A 496 17.26 -18.19 -5.07
N ASN A 497 18.30 -18.41 -4.26
CA ASN A 497 19.66 -18.01 -4.60
C ASN A 497 20.38 -18.98 -5.55
N ARG A 498 19.82 -20.15 -5.85
CA ARG A 498 20.36 -21.15 -6.80
C ARG A 498 19.59 -21.09 -8.12
N ARG A 499 19.66 -19.94 -8.78
CA ARG A 499 18.87 -19.66 -9.99
C ARG A 499 19.73 -19.31 -11.21
N ILE A 500 19.06 -19.32 -12.36
CA ILE A 500 19.54 -18.75 -13.62
C ILE A 500 18.60 -17.62 -14.02
N ASN A 501 19.15 -16.54 -14.58
CA ASN A 501 18.38 -15.52 -15.27
C ASN A 501 18.76 -15.50 -16.75
N ILE A 502 17.78 -15.36 -17.65
CA ILE A 502 18.02 -15.21 -19.09
C ILE A 502 17.64 -13.78 -19.49
N LEU A 503 18.58 -13.07 -20.12
CA LEU A 503 18.50 -11.64 -20.36
C LEU A 503 18.43 -11.38 -21.85
N TYR A 504 17.29 -10.92 -22.36
CA TYR A 504 17.24 -10.50 -23.75
C TYR A 504 17.91 -9.13 -23.93
N ASN A 505 18.92 -9.12 -24.78
CA ASN A 505 19.60 -7.94 -25.27
C ASN A 505 19.03 -7.60 -26.65
N TYR A 506 18.25 -6.53 -26.72
CA TYR A 506 17.78 -5.98 -27.98
C TYR A 506 18.88 -5.08 -28.55
N VAL A 507 19.36 -5.41 -29.75
CA VAL A 507 20.22 -4.48 -30.49
C VAL A 507 19.38 -3.23 -30.78
N LYS A 508 19.90 -2.05 -30.41
CA LYS A 508 19.25 -0.75 -30.59
C LYS A 508 18.97 -0.43 -32.05
#